data_AF-A0A5C7WBZ9-F1
#
_entry.id   AF-A0A5C7WBZ9-F1
#
_cell.length_a   1.000
_cell.length_b   1.000
_cell.length_c   1.000
_cell.angle_alpha   90.00
_cell.angle_beta   90.00
_cell.angle_gamma   90.00
#
_symmetry.space_group_name_H-M   'P 1'
#
loop_
_entity.id
_entity.type
_entity.pdbx_description
1 polymer ?
#
loop_
_entity_poly.entity_id
_entity_poly.type
_entity_poly.pdbx_seq_one_letter_code
_entity_poly.pdbx_strand_id
1 'polypeptide(L)'
;MKLSPLNQRRFALFKAHRRGWWSLWLFLALFVLSLGAELIANDKPLVVRYDGEFYFPVFKRYPETAFGGEFPLQANYKSPYIQELIAAKDGWMLWPPIPFSYSSINYELQVPAPAPPSAQNWLGTDDQGRDVLARVIYGFRISVLFALALTLFSSLVGVLAGALQGYYGGWVDLAGQRFLEVWSGLPVLY
;
A
#
# COMPACT_ATOMS: atom_id res chain seq x y z
N MET A 1 -26.33 -17.45 -5.97
CA MET A 1 -27.35 -16.53 -6.53
C MET A 1 -27.16 -16.42 -8.04
N LYS A 2 -28.20 -16.64 -8.86
CA LYS A 2 -28.14 -16.39 -10.32
C LYS A 2 -28.40 -14.91 -10.58
N LEU A 3 -27.53 -14.26 -11.37
CA LEU A 3 -27.69 -12.85 -11.76
C LEU A 3 -28.99 -12.63 -12.55
N SER A 4 -29.61 -11.45 -12.46
CA SER A 4 -30.77 -11.10 -13.31
C SER A 4 -30.39 -11.11 -14.80
N PRO A 5 -31.33 -11.36 -15.74
CA PRO A 5 -31.04 -11.42 -17.17
C PRO A 5 -30.34 -10.15 -17.71
N LEU A 6 -30.71 -8.99 -17.17
CA LEU A 6 -30.11 -7.71 -17.52
C LEU A 6 -28.65 -7.59 -17.04
N ASN A 7 -28.35 -8.07 -15.83
CA ASN A 7 -26.99 -8.08 -15.30
C ASN A 7 -26.11 -9.13 -16.01
N GLN A 8 -26.69 -10.26 -16.41
CA GLN A 8 -26.00 -11.25 -17.26
C GLN A 8 -25.59 -10.63 -18.60
N ARG A 9 -26.49 -9.89 -19.26
CA ARG A 9 -26.19 -9.19 -20.52
C ARG A 9 -25.09 -8.14 -20.34
N ARG A 10 -25.17 -7.30 -19.30
CA ARG A 10 -24.13 -6.30 -18.98
C ARG A 10 -22.77 -6.96 -18.77
N PHE A 11 -22.73 -8.07 -18.04
CA PHE A 11 -21.50 -8.80 -17.77
C PHE A 11 -20.92 -9.45 -19.03
N ALA A 12 -21.76 -10.00 -19.90
CA ALA A 12 -21.33 -10.54 -21.19
C ALA A 12 -20.73 -9.45 -22.10
N LEU A 13 -21.37 -8.26 -22.15
CA LEU A 13 -20.84 -7.10 -22.89
C LEU A 13 -19.49 -6.64 -22.33
N PHE A 14 -19.35 -6.59 -21.00
CA PHE A 14 -18.07 -6.24 -20.37
C PHE A 14 -16.97 -7.25 -20.71
N LYS A 15 -17.24 -8.55 -20.64
CA LYS A 15 -16.28 -9.60 -21.04
C LYS A 15 -15.90 -9.53 -22.51
N ALA A 16 -16.83 -9.16 -23.38
CA ALA A 16 -16.54 -8.97 -24.80
C ALA A 16 -15.58 -7.80 -25.03
N HIS A 17 -15.58 -6.78 -24.15
CA HIS A 17 -14.66 -5.67 -24.20
C HIS A 17 -13.26 -6.04 -23.67
N ARG A 18 -12.44 -6.65 -24.54
CA ARG A 18 -11.12 -7.22 -24.20
C ARG A 18 -10.22 -6.27 -23.41
N ARG A 19 -10.13 -5.00 -23.80
CA ARG A 19 -9.29 -4.00 -23.11
C ARG A 19 -9.73 -3.79 -21.67
N GLY A 20 -11.03 -3.60 -21.45
CA GLY A 20 -11.60 -3.42 -20.11
C GLY A 20 -11.44 -4.66 -19.23
N TRP A 21 -11.60 -5.85 -19.82
CA TRP A 21 -11.39 -7.11 -19.12
C TRP A 21 -9.94 -7.29 -18.64
N TRP A 22 -8.96 -7.06 -19.53
CA TRP A 22 -7.55 -7.15 -19.17
C TRP A 22 -7.10 -6.04 -18.20
N SER A 23 -7.58 -4.82 -18.37
CA SER A 23 -7.30 -3.73 -17.43
C SER A 23 -7.82 -4.05 -16.02
N LEU A 24 -9.00 -4.67 -15.90
CA LEU A 24 -9.51 -5.11 -14.60
C LEU A 24 -8.59 -6.14 -13.96
N TRP A 25 -8.16 -7.16 -14.70
CA TRP A 25 -7.26 -8.18 -14.16
C TRP A 25 -5.89 -7.63 -13.80
N LEU A 26 -5.31 -6.76 -14.63
CA LEU A 26 -4.05 -6.08 -14.32
C LEU A 26 -4.19 -5.24 -13.05
N PHE A 27 -5.25 -4.45 -12.94
CA PHE A 27 -5.53 -3.65 -11.75
C PHE A 27 -5.68 -4.52 -10.50
N LEU A 28 -6.46 -5.60 -10.58
CA LEU A 28 -6.65 -6.53 -9.47
C LEU A 28 -5.34 -7.20 -9.06
N ALA A 29 -4.52 -7.63 -10.02
CA ALA A 29 -3.22 -8.21 -9.75
C ALA A 29 -2.28 -7.21 -9.04
N LEU A 30 -2.16 -6.00 -9.57
CA LEU A 30 -1.37 -4.93 -8.94
C LEU A 30 -1.89 -4.59 -7.54
N PHE A 31 -3.21 -4.57 -7.34
CA PHE A 31 -3.82 -4.28 -6.05
C PHE A 31 -3.56 -5.39 -5.04
N VAL A 32 -3.73 -6.65 -5.41
CA VAL A 32 -3.43 -7.79 -4.53
C VAL A 32 -1.95 -7.83 -4.17
N LEU A 33 -1.06 -7.58 -5.13
CA LEU A 33 0.37 -7.48 -4.87
C LEU A 33 0.70 -6.31 -3.93
N SER A 34 0.07 -5.15 -4.12
CA SER A 34 0.32 -3.98 -3.27
C SER A 34 -0.21 -4.15 -1.85
N LEU A 35 -1.24 -4.98 -1.61
CA LEU A 35 -1.66 -5.34 -0.24
C LEU A 35 -0.52 -5.98 0.55
N GLY A 36 0.30 -6.81 -0.10
CA GLY A 36 1.52 -7.40 0.46
C GLY A 36 2.79 -6.61 0.13
N ALA A 37 2.73 -5.28 0.07
CA ALA A 37 3.88 -4.43 -0.30
C ALA A 37 5.13 -4.73 0.52
N GLU A 38 4.99 -5.07 1.81
CA GLU A 38 6.09 -5.42 2.72
C GLU A 38 6.85 -6.69 2.31
N LEU A 39 6.27 -7.53 1.43
CA LEU A 39 6.93 -8.71 0.86
C LEU A 39 7.71 -8.38 -0.41
N ILE A 40 7.38 -7.26 -1.08
CA ILE A 40 7.94 -6.87 -2.38
C ILE A 40 8.97 -5.75 -2.20
N ALA A 41 8.67 -4.79 -1.33
CA ALA A 41 9.46 -3.59 -1.05
C ALA A 41 9.56 -3.39 0.46
N ASN A 42 10.72 -3.69 1.03
CA ASN A 42 10.94 -3.56 2.47
C ASN A 42 12.41 -3.32 2.82
N ASP A 43 12.67 -2.58 3.89
CA ASP A 43 14.02 -2.27 4.38
C ASP A 43 14.60 -3.38 5.27
N LYS A 44 13.85 -4.49 5.43
CA LYS A 44 14.21 -5.67 6.20
C LYS A 44 14.13 -6.93 5.34
N PRO A 45 14.95 -7.95 5.65
CA PRO A 45 14.80 -9.25 5.03
C PRO A 45 13.45 -9.90 5.42
N LEU A 46 12.94 -10.72 4.52
CA LEU A 46 11.74 -11.52 4.73
C LEU A 46 11.98 -12.59 5.79
N VAL A 47 13.13 -13.25 5.68
CA VAL A 47 13.54 -14.37 6.54
C VAL A 47 15.03 -14.23 6.87
N VAL A 48 15.38 -14.53 8.12
CA VAL A 48 16.76 -14.66 8.59
C VAL A 48 16.90 -16.00 9.29
N ARG A 49 17.89 -16.79 8.89
CA ARG A 49 18.31 -17.98 9.65
C ARG A 49 19.50 -17.60 10.51
N TYR A 50 19.44 -17.88 11.81
CA TYR A 50 20.53 -17.60 12.75
C TYR A 50 20.55 -18.67 13.85
N ASP A 51 21.72 -19.27 14.11
CA ASP A 51 21.92 -20.30 15.16
C ASP A 51 20.93 -21.48 15.08
N GLY A 52 20.52 -21.85 13.86
CA GLY A 52 19.54 -22.93 13.60
C GLY A 52 18.07 -22.52 13.66
N GLU A 53 17.76 -21.30 14.11
CA GLU A 53 16.40 -20.77 14.24
C GLU A 53 16.03 -19.84 13.08
N PHE A 54 14.72 -19.76 12.79
CA PHE A 54 14.16 -18.87 11.76
C PHE A 54 13.50 -17.65 12.37
N TYR A 55 13.92 -16.48 11.89
CA TYR A 55 13.38 -15.18 12.25
C TYR A 55 12.69 -14.58 11.03
N PHE A 56 11.58 -13.88 11.26
CA PHE A 56 10.79 -13.22 10.21
C PHE A 56 10.70 -11.70 10.45
N PRO A 57 11.76 -10.92 10.13
CA PRO A 57 11.83 -9.50 10.44
C PRO A 57 10.77 -8.63 9.75
N VAL A 58 10.20 -9.13 8.64
CA VAL A 58 9.09 -8.48 7.94
C VAL A 58 7.84 -8.34 8.82
N PHE A 59 7.56 -9.30 9.72
CA PHE A 59 6.38 -9.28 10.58
C PHE A 59 6.67 -8.86 12.02
N LYS A 60 7.90 -9.11 12.50
CA LYS A 60 8.28 -8.87 13.90
C LYS A 60 9.59 -8.10 13.97
N ARG A 61 9.65 -7.10 14.85
CA ARG A 61 10.89 -6.37 15.14
C ARG A 61 11.75 -7.20 16.09
N TYR A 62 13.02 -7.36 15.77
CA TYR A 62 14.01 -8.02 16.61
C TYR A 62 15.12 -7.04 16.99
N PRO A 63 15.57 -7.05 18.25
CA PRO A 63 16.70 -6.25 18.67
C PRO A 63 18.03 -6.84 18.14
N GLU A 64 19.09 -6.05 18.11
CA GLU A 64 20.44 -6.51 17.74
C GLU A 64 20.95 -7.62 18.68
N THR A 65 20.58 -7.58 19.96
CA THR A 65 20.88 -8.63 20.94
C THR A 65 20.34 -10.01 20.55
N ALA A 66 19.30 -10.08 19.71
CA ALA A 66 18.79 -11.36 19.20
C ALA A 66 19.77 -12.06 18.25
N PHE A 67 20.71 -11.32 17.66
CA PHE A 67 21.72 -11.82 16.72
C PHE A 67 23.14 -11.71 17.31
N GLY A 68 23.28 -11.54 18.63
CA GLY A 68 24.57 -11.40 19.30
C GLY A 68 25.12 -9.97 19.35
N GLY A 69 24.31 -8.96 19.01
CA GLY A 69 24.68 -7.55 19.15
C GLY A 69 24.60 -7.03 20.59
N GLU A 70 25.17 -5.85 20.83
CA GLU A 70 25.32 -5.31 22.19
C GLU A 70 24.11 -4.51 22.68
N PHE A 71 23.39 -3.84 21.77
CA PHE A 71 22.33 -2.90 22.14
C PHE A 71 20.92 -3.47 21.96
N PRO A 72 19.96 -3.15 22.85
CA PRO A 72 18.55 -3.53 22.70
C PRO A 72 17.81 -2.65 21.67
N LEU A 73 18.52 -2.18 20.65
CA LEU A 73 17.99 -1.39 19.54
C LEU A 73 17.52 -2.32 18.42
N GLN A 74 16.61 -1.84 17.57
CA GLN A 74 16.13 -2.62 16.44
C GLN A 74 17.27 -2.94 15.48
N ALA A 75 17.42 -4.21 15.10
CA ALA A 75 18.49 -4.65 14.23
C ALA A 75 18.44 -3.98 12.85
N ASN A 76 19.56 -3.35 12.48
CA ASN A 76 19.80 -2.86 11.13
C ASN A 76 20.47 -3.95 10.27
N TYR A 77 19.66 -4.73 9.55
CA TYR A 77 20.13 -5.84 8.71
C TYR A 77 20.98 -5.43 7.50
N LYS A 78 20.98 -4.14 7.14
CA LYS A 78 21.88 -3.60 6.10
C LYS A 78 23.28 -3.27 6.65
N SER A 79 23.42 -3.16 7.96
CA SER A 79 24.70 -2.90 8.61
C SER A 79 25.68 -4.05 8.39
N PRO A 80 26.93 -3.79 7.98
CA PRO A 80 27.98 -4.81 7.93
C PRO A 80 28.13 -5.56 9.26
N TYR A 81 28.00 -4.85 10.39
CA TYR A 81 28.11 -5.43 11.73
C TYR A 81 27.08 -6.55 11.97
N ILE A 82 25.80 -6.33 11.64
CA ILE A 82 24.75 -7.35 11.82
C ILE A 82 24.91 -8.47 10.80
N GLN A 83 25.36 -8.16 9.59
CA GLN A 83 25.63 -9.16 8.55
C GLN A 83 26.75 -10.12 8.96
N GLU A 84 27.84 -9.58 9.52
CA GLU A 84 28.96 -10.38 10.03
C GLU A 84 28.53 -11.25 11.22
N LEU A 85 27.76 -10.73 12.16
CA LEU A 85 27.23 -11.51 13.29
C LEU A 85 26.36 -12.68 12.82
N ILE A 86 25.48 -12.44 11.85
CA ILE A 86 24.62 -13.49 11.28
C ILE A 86 25.47 -14.53 10.53
N ALA A 87 26.43 -14.08 9.72
CA ALA A 87 27.31 -14.95 8.95
C ALA A 87 28.25 -15.78 9.85
N ALA A 88 28.71 -15.24 10.98
CA ALA A 88 29.56 -15.93 11.95
C ALA A 88 28.90 -17.16 12.58
N LYS A 89 27.57 -17.29 12.45
CA LYS A 89 26.76 -18.41 12.94
C LYS A 89 26.13 -19.22 11.79
N ASP A 90 26.76 -19.23 10.61
CA ASP A 90 26.28 -19.89 9.39
C ASP A 90 24.84 -19.47 9.00
N GLY A 91 24.48 -18.24 9.36
CA GLY A 91 23.20 -17.63 9.09
C GLY A 91 23.12 -17.02 7.70
N TRP A 92 21.89 -16.84 7.21
CA TRP A 92 21.62 -16.20 5.93
C TRP A 92 20.35 -15.37 5.99
N MET A 93 20.19 -14.47 5.03
CA MET A 93 19.01 -13.59 4.94
C MET A 93 18.41 -13.63 3.54
N LEU A 94 17.09 -13.74 3.44
CA LEU A 94 16.35 -13.61 2.20
C LEU A 94 15.73 -12.23 2.11
N TRP A 95 16.17 -11.44 1.13
CA TRP A 95 15.68 -10.07 0.92
C TRP A 95 14.49 -10.02 -0.04
N PRO A 96 13.58 -9.05 0.12
CA PRO A 96 12.59 -8.73 -0.92
C PRO A 96 13.29 -8.22 -2.19
N PRO A 97 12.61 -8.29 -3.36
CA PRO A 97 13.14 -7.78 -4.62
C PRO A 97 13.58 -6.31 -4.56
N ILE A 98 12.84 -5.49 -3.81
CA ILE A 98 13.18 -4.09 -3.56
C ILE A 98 13.58 -3.98 -2.08
N PRO A 99 14.87 -3.89 -1.75
CA PRO A 99 15.34 -3.84 -0.36
C PRO A 99 15.16 -2.44 0.26
N PHE A 100 14.06 -1.75 -0.05
CA PHE A 100 13.72 -0.42 0.46
C PHE A 100 12.25 -0.35 0.88
N SER A 101 12.02 0.27 2.03
CA SER A 101 10.70 0.70 2.48
C SER A 101 10.34 2.06 1.87
N TYR A 102 9.07 2.42 1.86
CA TYR A 102 8.57 3.73 1.39
C TYR A 102 9.21 4.94 2.10
N SER A 103 9.73 4.74 3.31
CA SER A 103 10.35 5.78 4.14
C SER A 103 11.87 5.66 4.26
N SER A 104 12.46 4.53 3.85
CA SER A 104 13.90 4.29 3.99
C SER A 104 14.69 5.16 3.02
N ILE A 105 15.71 5.84 3.56
CA ILE A 105 16.64 6.66 2.78
C ILE A 105 17.80 5.78 2.31
N ASN A 106 18.16 5.89 1.03
CA ASN A 106 19.37 5.28 0.50
C ASN A 106 20.57 6.20 0.78
N TYR A 107 21.44 5.81 1.71
CA TYR A 107 22.65 6.56 2.04
C TYR A 107 23.85 6.20 1.13
N GLU A 108 23.72 5.18 0.29
CA GLU A 108 24.78 4.67 -0.61
C GLU A 108 24.75 5.32 -1.99
N LEU A 109 24.01 6.43 -2.15
CA LEU A 109 23.88 7.13 -3.42
C LEU A 109 25.22 7.74 -3.85
N GLN A 110 25.61 7.47 -5.10
CA GLN A 110 26.83 8.03 -5.71
C GLN A 110 26.65 9.47 -6.21
N VAL A 111 25.40 9.93 -6.34
CA VAL A 111 25.03 11.27 -6.81
C VAL A 111 24.08 11.91 -5.80
N PRO A 112 24.02 13.26 -5.72
CA PRO A 112 23.05 13.95 -4.88
C PRO A 112 21.61 13.56 -5.24
N ALA A 113 20.74 13.51 -4.23
CA ALA A 113 19.31 13.33 -4.45
C ALA A 113 18.72 14.57 -5.16
N PRO A 114 17.73 14.39 -6.06
CA PRO A 114 17.18 13.13 -6.56
C PRO A 114 18.14 12.42 -7.54
N ALA A 115 18.36 11.13 -7.33
CA ALA A 115 19.20 10.30 -8.19
C ALA A 115 18.39 9.70 -9.35
N PRO A 116 18.98 9.56 -10.56
CA PRO A 116 18.32 8.92 -11.69
C PRO A 116 18.12 7.41 -11.45
N PRO A 117 17.27 6.75 -12.26
CA PRO A 117 17.09 5.29 -12.22
C PRO A 117 18.40 4.50 -12.23
N SER A 118 18.50 3.51 -11.36
CA SER A 118 19.67 2.64 -11.20
C SER A 118 19.27 1.19 -10.93
N ALA A 119 20.24 0.27 -10.93
CA ALA A 119 20.00 -1.13 -10.59
C ALA A 119 19.52 -1.33 -9.14
N GLN A 120 19.91 -0.42 -8.24
CA GLN A 120 19.50 -0.44 -6.83
C GLN A 120 18.14 0.26 -6.62
N ASN A 121 17.91 1.37 -7.32
CA ASN A 121 16.66 2.14 -7.28
C ASN A 121 16.04 2.22 -8.69
N TRP A 122 15.17 1.28 -9.05
CA TRP A 122 14.72 1.07 -10.45
C TRP A 122 14.00 2.26 -11.09
N LEU A 123 13.37 3.12 -10.29
CA LEU A 123 12.74 4.36 -10.75
C LEU A 123 13.47 5.62 -10.24
N GLY A 124 14.66 5.47 -9.66
CA GLY A 124 15.43 6.54 -9.04
C GLY A 124 14.98 6.85 -7.61
N THR A 125 15.44 7.99 -7.10
CA THR A 125 15.11 8.47 -5.75
C THR A 125 14.39 9.81 -5.76
N ASP A 126 13.63 10.09 -4.68
CA ASP A 126 13.07 11.41 -4.43
C ASP A 126 14.13 12.41 -3.92
N ASP A 127 13.73 13.65 -3.63
CA ASP A 127 14.57 14.73 -3.11
C ASP A 127 15.21 14.40 -1.74
N GLN A 128 14.69 13.40 -1.03
CA GLN A 128 15.18 12.92 0.26
C GLN A 128 16.02 11.64 0.13
N GLY A 129 16.27 11.16 -1.09
CA GLY A 129 17.03 9.93 -1.35
C GLY A 129 16.26 8.63 -1.09
N ARG A 130 14.92 8.66 -1.03
CA ARG A 130 14.08 7.46 -0.86
C ARG A 130 13.75 6.83 -2.20
N ASP A 131 13.59 5.50 -2.21
CA ASP A 131 13.25 4.75 -3.42
C ASP A 131 11.86 5.11 -3.97
N VAL A 132 11.80 5.57 -5.22
CA VAL A 132 10.54 5.99 -5.86
C VAL A 132 9.62 4.79 -6.13
N LEU A 133 10.17 3.64 -6.52
CA LEU A 133 9.35 2.47 -6.86
C LEU A 133 8.63 1.91 -5.62
N ALA A 134 9.33 1.78 -4.50
CA ALA A 134 8.75 1.43 -3.22
C ALA A 134 7.63 2.42 -2.85
N ARG A 135 7.89 3.73 -2.96
CA ARG A 135 6.87 4.76 -2.66
C ARG A 135 5.63 4.65 -3.55
N VAL A 136 5.79 4.33 -4.84
CA VAL A 136 4.68 4.10 -5.76
C VAL A 136 3.88 2.86 -5.37
N ILE A 137 4.52 1.74 -5.02
CA ILE A 137 3.82 0.50 -4.61
C ILE A 137 2.98 0.76 -3.36
N TYR A 138 3.57 1.37 -2.32
CA TYR A 138 2.86 1.70 -1.08
C TYR A 138 1.79 2.77 -1.28
N GLY A 139 2.08 3.80 -2.09
CA GLY A 139 1.14 4.87 -2.42
C GLY A 139 -0.06 4.39 -3.23
N PHE A 140 0.13 3.43 -4.15
CA PHE A 140 -0.94 2.78 -4.90
C PHE A 140 -1.87 2.00 -3.96
N ARG A 141 -1.32 1.22 -3.01
CA ARG A 141 -2.12 0.53 -1.98
C ARG A 141 -3.01 1.51 -1.22
N ILE A 142 -2.41 2.57 -0.66
CA ILE A 142 -3.13 3.55 0.17
C ILE A 142 -4.22 4.24 -0.65
N SER A 143 -3.91 4.70 -1.85
CA SER A 143 -4.86 5.39 -2.74
C SER A 143 -6.07 4.53 -3.08
N VAL A 144 -5.87 3.25 -3.44
CA VAL A 144 -6.97 2.35 -3.80
C VAL A 144 -7.82 2.01 -2.57
N LEU A 145 -7.20 1.67 -1.44
CA LEU A 145 -7.94 1.38 -0.20
C LEU A 145 -8.75 2.58 0.27
N PHE A 146 -8.17 3.78 0.20
CA PHE A 146 -8.85 5.02 0.55
C PHE A 146 -10.05 5.27 -0.37
N ALA A 147 -9.90 5.16 -1.69
CA ALA A 147 -10.98 5.36 -2.65
C ALA A 147 -12.14 4.36 -2.44
N LEU A 148 -11.81 3.09 -2.20
CA LEU A 148 -12.81 2.05 -1.93
C LEU A 148 -13.55 2.31 -0.61
N ALA A 149 -12.82 2.63 0.46
CA ALA A 149 -13.41 2.96 1.75
C ALA A 149 -14.30 4.20 1.66
N LEU A 150 -13.78 5.29 1.08
CA LEU A 150 -14.52 6.54 0.89
C LEU A 150 -15.80 6.32 0.10
N THR A 151 -15.74 5.59 -1.01
CA THR A 151 -16.93 5.27 -1.82
C THR A 151 -17.95 4.47 -1.02
N LEU A 152 -17.52 3.44 -0.28
CA LEU A 152 -18.39 2.59 0.52
C LEU A 152 -19.09 3.39 1.63
N PHE A 153 -18.33 4.13 2.43
CA PHE A 153 -18.88 4.90 3.54
C PHE A 153 -19.74 6.08 3.04
N SER A 154 -19.32 6.79 2.00
CA SER A 154 -20.12 7.88 1.43
C SER A 154 -21.43 7.37 0.85
N SER A 155 -21.40 6.22 0.17
CA SER A 155 -22.62 5.58 -0.34
C SER A 155 -23.53 5.14 0.80
N LEU A 156 -22.98 4.54 1.86
CA LEU A 156 -23.77 4.13 3.03
C LEU A 156 -24.46 5.33 3.69
N VAL A 157 -23.70 6.39 3.99
CA VAL A 157 -24.22 7.61 4.60
C VAL A 157 -25.26 8.27 3.69
N GLY A 158 -24.97 8.39 2.39
CA GLY A 158 -25.88 8.99 1.42
C GLY A 158 -27.19 8.21 1.25
N VAL A 159 -27.11 6.87 1.18
CA VAL A 159 -28.29 5.99 1.10
C VAL A 159 -29.12 6.09 2.37
N LEU A 160 -28.49 6.06 3.56
CA LEU A 160 -29.21 6.20 4.83
C LEU A 160 -29.88 7.57 4.95
N ALA A 161 -29.16 8.65 4.66
CA ALA A 161 -29.70 10.00 4.70
C ALA A 161 -30.85 10.19 3.70
N GLY A 162 -30.70 9.69 2.47
CA GLY A 162 -31.74 9.74 1.45
C GLY A 162 -32.96 8.88 1.81
N ALA A 163 -32.74 7.68 2.36
CA ALA A 163 -33.83 6.82 2.82
C ALA A 163 -34.63 7.44 3.98
N LEU A 164 -33.95 8.09 4.93
CA LEU A 164 -34.61 8.80 6.04
C LEU A 164 -35.45 9.99 5.53
N GLN A 165 -34.90 10.80 4.62
CA GLN A 165 -35.63 11.92 4.00
C GLN A 165 -36.86 11.42 3.23
N GLY A 166 -36.71 10.36 2.43
CA GLY A 166 -37.80 9.78 1.66
C GLY A 166 -38.87 9.06 2.49
N TYR A 167 -38.50 8.43 3.61
CA TYR A 167 -39.44 7.70 4.48
C TYR A 167 -40.30 8.63 5.33
N TYR A 168 -39.68 9.61 6.01
CA TYR A 168 -40.42 10.53 6.90
C TYR A 168 -41.06 11.71 6.14
N GLY A 169 -40.44 12.16 5.05
CA GLY A 169 -40.91 13.31 4.28
C GLY A 169 -41.03 14.61 5.10
N GLY A 170 -41.74 15.59 4.54
CA GLY A 170 -42.09 16.84 5.24
C GLY A 170 -40.86 17.64 5.69
N TRP A 171 -40.79 17.96 6.99
CA TRP A 171 -39.74 18.84 7.52
C TRP A 171 -38.34 18.21 7.49
N VAL A 172 -38.22 16.89 7.61
CA VAL A 172 -36.93 16.18 7.56
C VAL A 172 -36.31 16.27 6.15
N ASP A 173 -37.12 16.06 5.12
CA ASP A 173 -36.73 16.24 3.72
C ASP A 173 -36.39 17.71 3.43
N LEU A 174 -37.26 18.64 3.84
CA LEU A 174 -37.04 20.07 3.62
C LEU A 174 -35.72 20.57 4.24
N ALA A 175 -35.43 20.18 5.49
CA ALA A 175 -34.19 20.53 6.17
C ALA A 175 -32.97 19.93 5.46
N GLY A 176 -33.04 18.67 5.02
CA GLY A 176 -31.99 18.01 4.25
C GLY A 176 -31.71 18.71 2.92
N GLN A 177 -32.75 19.06 2.17
CA GLN A 177 -32.63 19.80 0.92
C GLN A 177 -32.02 21.20 1.14
N ARG A 178 -32.47 21.95 2.16
CA ARG A 178 -31.88 23.27 2.47
C ARG A 178 -30.40 23.17 2.79
N PHE A 179 -29.99 22.14 3.55
CA PHE A 179 -28.58 21.89 3.84
C PHE A 179 -27.77 21.63 2.57
N LEU A 180 -28.27 20.78 1.67
CA LEU A 180 -27.60 20.47 0.40
C LEU A 180 -27.50 21.69 -0.51
N GLU A 181 -28.53 22.55 -0.56
CA GLU A 181 -28.48 23.81 -1.30
C GLU A 181 -27.36 24.72 -0.79
N VAL A 182 -27.30 24.94 0.53
CA VAL A 182 -26.24 25.75 1.16
C VAL A 182 -24.88 25.14 0.87
N TRP A 183 -24.72 23.83 1.03
CA TRP A 183 -23.45 23.14 0.76
C TRP A 183 -23.02 23.28 -0.70
N SER A 184 -23.95 23.11 -1.65
CA SER A 184 -23.68 23.24 -3.09
C SER A 184 -23.40 24.67 -3.54
N GLY A 185 -23.83 25.66 -2.75
CA GLY A 185 -23.57 27.08 -2.99
C GLY A 185 -22.22 27.57 -2.46
N LEU A 186 -21.50 26.77 -1.67
CA LEU A 186 -20.18 27.14 -1.17
C LEU A 186 -19.14 27.06 -2.30
N PRO A 187 -18.30 28.10 -2.49
CA PRO A 187 -17.24 28.07 -3.49
C PRO A 187 -16.18 27.03 -3.11
N VAL A 188 -15.75 26.24 -4.10
CA VAL A 188 -14.61 25.33 -3.93
C VAL A 188 -13.33 26.16 -4.13
N LEU A 189 -12.54 26.31 -3.07
CA LEU A 189 -11.20 26.89 -3.17
C LEU A 189 -10.28 25.85 -3.82
N TYR A 190 -9.75 26.18 -5.00
CA TYR A 190 -8.68 25.44 -5.67
C TYR A 190 -7.32 26.07 -5.35
#